data_AF-A0A934E0S4-F1
#
_entry.id   AF-A0A934E0S4-F1
#
_cell.length_a   1.000
_cell.length_b   1.000
_cell.length_c   1.000
_cell.angle_alpha   90.00
_cell.angle_beta   90.00
_cell.angle_gamma   90.00
#
_symmetry.space_group_name_H-M   'P 1'
#
loop_
_entity.id
_entity.type
_entity.pdbx_description
1 polymer ?
#
loop_
_entity_poly.entity_id
_entity_poly.type
_entity_poly.pdbx_seq_one_letter_code
_entity_poly.pdbx_strand_id
1 'polypeptide(L)'
;MKTLFGRCLMLLALTSLVACNGESQVGSIHVATKEIKAGAGGTLAVTTQESAELAGTNLFVPPEALAQDTQITVGLDREPIVAAAEAAGPVADFGPSGTTFASPATLVLPYRLSASQKPGNLYVRALEDDGTQSTLDGAKLTIDAAQGLVSFQVSHFTRFQAGARPDCSSNSACPAGQVCVAGQCSACAAAEICSNGLDDDCDGVVDNGCGAACSAEISCPAGQVCVSGTCQPGCTGGTWCNSACVDLTGDELNCGACGVACAAGQTCVGAVCLQQGCATNADCEADEQCRDGQCGRVCPSSCANPPGPCWATGGYISDWATCACTYPPLAAGSACDDGDPATSADHCDGAGQCLGSTACSSNQGCPAGEQCVRGTCVPIAEICGNGLDDDGDGLVDEGCAEPCSTNVACPAGSACVSGFCQPLSEICDNAIDDDGDGMLDCTDTDCSAASECWLCVSNADCGSDRLCIDGTCQVSCAAGQTLCVDHCVDLQSDLLHCGGCDIACIAGQACNAGVCGVASCRADTDCAAGQHCIGGVCR
;
A
#
# COMPACT_ATOMS: atom_id res chain seq x y z
N MET A 1 51.91 -9.64 -35.63
CA MET A 1 52.69 -8.65 -36.42
C MET A 1 52.94 -7.41 -35.56
N LYS A 2 54.17 -6.86 -35.62
CA LYS A 2 54.73 -5.62 -34.99
C LYS A 2 55.14 -5.73 -33.50
N THR A 3 56.37 -6.14 -33.16
CA THR A 3 57.66 -5.40 -33.00
C THR A 3 57.72 -4.35 -31.89
N LEU A 4 58.60 -4.54 -30.87
CA LEU A 4 59.74 -3.64 -30.58
C LEU A 4 60.68 -4.16 -29.45
N PHE A 5 61.93 -4.39 -29.89
CA PHE A 5 63.24 -4.52 -29.22
C PHE A 5 63.43 -4.16 -27.73
N GLY A 6 64.00 -5.12 -26.97
CA GLY A 6 64.79 -4.87 -25.76
C GLY A 6 66.28 -4.66 -26.08
N ARG A 7 66.89 -3.61 -25.53
CA ARG A 7 68.32 -3.32 -25.66
C ARG A 7 69.11 -4.00 -24.54
N CYS A 8 70.04 -4.86 -24.95
CA CYS A 8 71.12 -5.41 -24.13
C CYS A 8 72.17 -4.31 -23.87
N LEU A 9 72.58 -4.12 -22.62
CA LEU A 9 73.81 -3.39 -22.28
C LEU A 9 74.75 -4.37 -21.57
N MET A 10 75.77 -4.81 -22.31
CA MET A 10 76.96 -5.49 -21.80
C MET A 10 77.78 -4.52 -20.93
N LEU A 11 78.17 -4.94 -19.73
CA LEU A 11 79.45 -4.53 -19.15
C LEU A 11 80.10 -5.74 -18.46
N LEU A 12 81.28 -6.12 -18.95
CA LEU A 12 82.20 -7.08 -18.35
C LEU A 12 82.87 -6.49 -17.09
N ALA A 13 83.02 -7.28 -16.01
CA ALA A 13 84.31 -7.50 -15.32
C ALA A 13 84.19 -8.42 -14.06
N LEU A 14 84.91 -9.56 -14.13
CA LEU A 14 85.70 -10.28 -13.12
C LEU A 14 85.21 -10.65 -11.70
N THR A 15 85.50 -11.94 -11.40
CA THR A 15 85.74 -12.66 -10.12
C THR A 15 84.56 -12.99 -9.19
N SER A 16 84.09 -14.24 -9.22
CA SER A 16 84.50 -15.31 -8.30
C SER A 16 83.67 -16.58 -8.56
N LEU A 17 84.37 -17.71 -8.73
CA LEU A 17 83.74 -19.03 -8.72
C LEU A 17 83.24 -19.32 -7.30
N VAL A 18 81.92 -19.45 -7.13
CA VAL A 18 81.35 -20.33 -6.11
C VAL A 18 80.44 -21.29 -6.83
N ALA A 19 80.89 -22.54 -6.89
CA ALA A 19 80.07 -23.66 -7.31
C ALA A 19 78.96 -23.88 -6.28
N CYS A 20 77.71 -23.68 -6.68
CA CYS A 20 76.61 -24.46 -6.13
C CYS A 20 76.19 -25.44 -7.22
N ASN A 21 76.54 -26.71 -7.00
CA ASN A 21 75.88 -27.84 -7.65
C ASN A 21 74.37 -27.71 -7.41
N GLY A 22 73.66 -27.26 -8.45
CA GLY A 22 72.24 -27.51 -8.61
C GLY A 22 72.12 -28.15 -9.98
N GLU A 23 71.98 -29.46 -10.01
CA GLU A 23 71.61 -30.20 -11.21
C GLU A 23 70.46 -29.45 -11.88
N SER A 24 70.66 -29.03 -13.14
CA SER A 24 69.54 -28.62 -13.98
C SER A 24 68.71 -29.87 -14.23
N GLN A 25 67.80 -30.17 -13.30
CA GLN A 25 66.62 -30.92 -13.65
C GLN A 25 65.84 -30.02 -14.60
N VAL A 26 65.94 -30.35 -15.88
CA VAL A 26 64.93 -30.01 -16.90
C VAL A 26 63.66 -30.72 -16.46
N GLY A 27 62.99 -30.17 -15.44
CA GLY A 27 61.83 -30.74 -14.78
C GLY A 27 60.58 -30.28 -15.52
N SER A 28 59.77 -31.25 -15.93
CA SER A 28 58.52 -31.09 -16.68
C SER A 28 57.68 -29.88 -16.25
N ILE A 29 57.14 -29.15 -17.21
CA ILE A 29 56.17 -28.03 -17.03
C ILE A 29 54.90 -28.45 -16.27
N HIS A 30 54.66 -29.76 -16.16
CA HIS A 30 53.47 -30.34 -15.54
C HIS A 30 53.76 -30.78 -14.09
N VAL A 31 52.88 -30.36 -13.18
CA VAL A 31 52.86 -30.69 -11.75
C VAL A 31 52.53 -32.16 -11.53
N ALA A 32 51.57 -32.72 -12.27
CA ALA A 32 51.21 -34.13 -12.22
C ALA A 32 50.92 -34.66 -13.62
N THR A 33 51.15 -35.95 -13.83
CA THR A 33 50.87 -36.61 -15.11
C THR A 33 50.44 -38.06 -14.86
N LYS A 34 49.37 -38.49 -15.54
CA LYS A 34 48.91 -39.88 -15.47
C LYS A 34 48.26 -40.31 -16.77
N GLU A 35 48.58 -41.52 -17.20
CA GLU A 35 47.84 -42.18 -18.27
C GLU A 35 46.50 -42.72 -17.71
N ILE A 36 45.40 -42.30 -18.31
CA ILE A 36 44.06 -42.79 -18.00
C ILE A 36 43.56 -43.64 -19.16
N LYS A 37 43.13 -44.86 -18.84
CA LYS A 37 42.68 -45.86 -19.82
C LYS A 37 41.23 -45.60 -20.21
N ALA A 38 40.94 -45.56 -21.51
CA ALA A 38 39.59 -45.25 -22.00
C ALA A 38 38.54 -46.21 -21.44
N GLY A 39 38.78 -47.51 -21.48
CA GLY A 39 37.82 -48.52 -21.03
C GLY A 39 37.65 -48.63 -19.51
N ALA A 40 38.61 -48.16 -18.71
CA ALA A 40 38.59 -48.34 -17.25
C ALA A 40 38.41 -47.02 -16.47
N GLY A 41 38.62 -45.87 -17.11
CA GLY A 41 38.68 -44.59 -16.42
C GLY A 41 39.90 -44.50 -15.50
N GLY A 42 39.87 -43.54 -14.58
CA GLY A 42 40.94 -43.37 -13.61
C GLY A 42 40.89 -42.05 -12.85
N THR A 43 41.80 -41.92 -11.89
CA THR A 43 41.95 -40.70 -11.08
C THR A 43 43.36 -40.17 -11.18
N LEU A 44 43.51 -38.90 -11.58
CA LEU A 44 44.74 -38.14 -11.40
C LEU A 44 44.58 -37.29 -10.13
N ALA A 45 45.55 -37.35 -9.24
CA ALA A 45 45.56 -36.62 -7.98
C ALA A 45 46.88 -35.86 -7.83
N VAL A 46 46.82 -34.60 -7.40
CA VAL A 46 48.00 -33.79 -7.10
C VAL A 46 48.28 -33.86 -5.60
N THR A 47 49.47 -34.32 -5.25
CA THR A 47 49.95 -34.42 -3.87
C THR A 47 50.70 -33.16 -3.43
N THR A 48 50.89 -33.01 -2.12
CA THR A 48 51.71 -31.92 -1.55
C THR A 48 53.19 -31.97 -1.94
N GLN A 49 53.69 -33.15 -2.35
CA GLN A 49 55.07 -33.31 -2.83
C GLN A 49 55.24 -32.80 -4.26
N GLU A 50 54.20 -32.95 -5.10
CA GLU A 50 54.19 -32.48 -6.48
C GLU A 50 53.96 -30.97 -6.57
N SER A 51 52.98 -30.45 -5.82
CA SER A 51 52.76 -29.01 -5.68
C SER A 51 52.03 -28.71 -4.39
N ALA A 52 52.61 -27.84 -3.57
CA ALA A 52 51.94 -27.34 -2.36
C ALA A 52 50.69 -26.51 -2.69
N GLU A 53 50.68 -25.81 -3.83
CA GLU A 53 49.58 -24.91 -4.23
C GLU A 53 48.40 -25.70 -4.81
N LEU A 54 48.67 -26.71 -5.64
CA LEU A 54 47.64 -27.53 -6.28
C LEU A 54 47.30 -28.81 -5.50
N ALA A 55 47.92 -29.03 -4.34
CA ALA A 55 47.64 -30.20 -3.51
C ALA A 55 46.14 -30.34 -3.22
N GLY A 56 45.60 -31.54 -3.46
CA GLY A 56 44.17 -31.82 -3.34
C GLY A 56 43.38 -31.66 -4.65
N THR A 57 44.02 -31.18 -5.72
CA THR A 57 43.44 -31.23 -7.07
C THR A 57 43.25 -32.69 -7.50
N ASN A 58 42.03 -33.06 -7.87
CA ASN A 58 41.72 -34.41 -8.33
C ASN A 58 40.87 -34.36 -9.60
N LEU A 59 41.23 -35.14 -10.61
CA LEU A 59 40.40 -35.40 -11.78
C LEU A 59 39.97 -36.85 -11.76
N PHE A 60 38.66 -37.08 -11.64
CA PHE A 60 38.04 -38.39 -11.76
C PHE A 60 37.40 -38.54 -13.14
N VAL A 61 37.97 -39.43 -13.96
CA VAL A 61 37.47 -39.75 -15.29
C VAL A 61 36.73 -41.09 -15.23
N PRO A 62 35.42 -41.14 -15.54
CA PRO A 62 34.69 -42.40 -15.53
C PRO A 62 35.15 -43.35 -16.65
N PRO A 63 34.90 -44.67 -16.50
CA PRO A 63 35.07 -45.62 -17.60
C PRO A 63 34.32 -45.16 -18.86
N GLU A 64 34.91 -45.37 -20.03
CA GLU A 64 34.37 -45.04 -21.35
C GLU A 64 34.17 -43.53 -21.61
N ALA A 65 34.61 -42.65 -20.70
CA ALA A 65 34.51 -41.21 -20.89
C ALA A 65 35.50 -40.68 -21.95
N LEU A 66 36.64 -41.34 -22.13
CA LEU A 66 37.64 -40.98 -23.13
C LEU A 66 37.50 -41.84 -24.38
N ALA A 67 37.71 -41.25 -25.56
CA ALA A 67 37.71 -41.98 -26.82
C ALA A 67 38.88 -42.97 -26.97
N GLN A 68 40.01 -42.70 -26.31
CA GLN A 68 41.21 -43.52 -26.31
C GLN A 68 42.04 -43.28 -25.04
N ASP A 69 42.97 -44.19 -24.76
CA ASP A 69 43.94 -44.03 -23.68
C ASP A 69 44.66 -42.68 -23.84
N THR A 70 44.63 -41.86 -22.79
CA THR A 70 45.10 -40.47 -22.85
C THR A 70 46.03 -40.18 -21.69
N GLN A 71 47.20 -39.60 -21.99
CA GLN A 71 48.10 -39.07 -20.98
C GLN A 71 47.62 -37.68 -20.56
N ILE A 72 47.08 -37.57 -19.36
CA ILE A 72 46.53 -36.32 -18.82
C ILE A 72 47.59 -35.65 -17.95
N THR A 73 47.73 -34.34 -18.11
CA THR A 73 48.67 -33.51 -17.34
C THR A 73 47.93 -32.41 -16.59
N VAL A 74 48.50 -32.00 -15.46
CA VAL A 74 48.07 -30.81 -14.71
C VAL A 74 49.26 -29.90 -14.52
N GLY A 75 49.15 -28.65 -14.93
CA GLY A 75 50.13 -27.58 -14.72
C GLY A 75 49.62 -26.52 -13.74
N LEU A 76 50.55 -25.75 -13.19
CA LEU A 76 50.26 -24.54 -12.42
C LEU A 76 50.51 -23.33 -13.33
N ASP A 77 49.44 -22.63 -13.71
CA ASP A 77 49.56 -21.37 -14.44
C ASP A 77 49.65 -20.21 -13.44
N ARG A 78 50.48 -19.22 -13.75
CA ARG A 78 50.73 -18.03 -12.91
C ARG A 78 49.91 -16.83 -13.36
N GLU A 79 49.31 -16.88 -14.54
CA GLU A 79 48.42 -15.83 -15.01
C GLU A 79 47.01 -16.02 -14.43
N PRO A 80 46.52 -15.12 -13.57
CA PRO A 80 45.21 -15.27 -12.96
C PRO A 80 44.10 -15.10 -14.00
N ILE A 81 43.06 -15.94 -13.89
CA ILE A 81 41.84 -15.85 -14.68
C ILE A 81 40.84 -14.90 -14.02
N VAL A 82 40.76 -14.93 -12.69
CA VAL A 82 39.85 -14.08 -11.91
C VAL A 82 40.55 -12.85 -11.35
N ALA A 83 39.78 -11.83 -10.97
CA ALA A 83 40.32 -10.63 -10.35
C ALA A 83 41.08 -10.96 -9.05
N ALA A 84 42.15 -10.23 -8.76
CA ALA A 84 43.01 -10.50 -7.60
C ALA A 84 42.26 -10.49 -6.26
N ALA A 85 41.24 -9.64 -6.13
CA ALA A 85 40.39 -9.57 -4.92
C ALA A 85 39.46 -10.79 -4.76
N GLU A 86 39.22 -11.55 -5.83
CA GLU A 86 38.33 -12.70 -5.85
C GLU A 86 39.09 -14.02 -5.86
N ALA A 87 40.38 -14.03 -6.17
CA ALA A 87 41.17 -15.24 -6.29
C ALA A 87 41.13 -16.05 -4.97
N ALA A 88 40.53 -17.24 -5.03
CA ALA A 88 40.41 -18.16 -3.92
C ALA A 88 41.28 -19.41 -4.11
N GLY A 89 41.98 -19.55 -5.24
CA GLY A 89 42.87 -20.67 -5.51
C GLY A 89 43.83 -20.40 -6.68
N PRO A 90 44.82 -21.29 -6.88
CA PRO A 90 45.72 -21.23 -8.02
C PRO A 90 44.98 -21.56 -9.33
N VAL A 91 45.62 -21.25 -10.46
CA VAL A 91 45.14 -21.67 -11.78
C VAL A 91 45.67 -23.07 -12.10
N ALA A 92 44.76 -24.01 -12.33
CA ALA A 92 45.06 -25.36 -12.75
C ALA A 92 44.88 -25.48 -14.27
N ASP A 93 45.95 -25.82 -14.97
CA ASP A 93 45.99 -25.98 -16.43
C ASP A 93 45.98 -27.46 -16.80
N PHE A 94 44.93 -27.91 -17.50
CA PHE A 94 44.77 -29.33 -17.84
C PHE A 94 45.11 -29.59 -19.30
N GLY A 95 45.95 -30.59 -19.53
CA GLY A 95 46.33 -31.05 -20.87
C GLY A 95 45.94 -32.50 -21.14
N PRO A 96 45.85 -32.90 -22.43
CA PRO A 96 46.10 -32.07 -23.60
C PRO A 96 44.86 -31.27 -24.05
N SER A 97 45.07 -30.06 -24.57
CA SER A 97 44.02 -29.23 -25.19
C SER A 97 43.22 -30.00 -26.24
N GLY A 98 41.90 -29.75 -26.30
CA GLY A 98 40.98 -30.43 -27.22
C GLY A 98 40.52 -31.82 -26.76
N THR A 99 40.97 -32.30 -25.59
CA THR A 99 40.39 -33.50 -24.98
C THR A 99 38.94 -33.24 -24.60
N THR A 100 38.04 -34.14 -25.01
CA THR A 100 36.61 -34.09 -24.70
C THR A 100 36.19 -35.39 -24.03
N PHE A 101 35.15 -35.32 -23.20
CA PHE A 101 34.62 -36.47 -22.48
C PHE A 101 33.22 -36.83 -22.97
N ALA A 102 33.00 -38.10 -23.31
CA ALA A 102 31.69 -38.62 -23.68
C ALA A 102 30.72 -38.64 -22.49
N SER A 103 31.23 -38.88 -21.28
CA SER A 103 30.52 -38.70 -20.01
C SER A 103 31.31 -37.72 -19.15
N PRO A 104 30.66 -36.72 -18.50
CA PRO A 104 31.38 -35.70 -17.73
C PRO A 104 32.34 -36.29 -16.69
N ALA A 105 33.52 -35.70 -16.60
CA ALA A 105 34.50 -36.01 -15.57
C ALA A 105 34.29 -35.09 -14.35
N THR A 106 34.61 -35.58 -13.16
CA THR A 106 34.55 -34.76 -11.94
C THR A 106 35.93 -34.16 -11.68
N LEU A 107 36.01 -32.84 -11.66
CA LEU A 107 37.21 -32.10 -11.27
C LEU A 107 37.02 -31.54 -9.85
N VAL A 108 38.07 -31.63 -9.05
CA VAL A 108 38.17 -31.08 -7.70
C VAL A 108 39.34 -30.11 -7.66
N LEU A 109 39.14 -28.90 -7.16
CA LEU A 109 40.16 -27.88 -6.97
C LEU A 109 40.27 -27.46 -5.50
N PRO A 110 41.48 -27.18 -5.01
CA PRO A 110 41.67 -26.57 -3.70
C PRO A 110 41.29 -25.08 -3.71
N TYR A 111 40.75 -24.61 -2.61
CA TYR A 111 40.52 -23.20 -2.36
C TYR A 111 40.93 -22.77 -0.94
N ARG A 112 41.18 -21.47 -0.80
CA ARG A 112 41.51 -20.75 0.42
C ARG A 112 40.79 -19.39 0.35
N LEU A 113 39.89 -19.17 1.30
CA LEU A 113 39.16 -17.91 1.39
C LEU A 113 39.92 -16.91 2.26
N SER A 114 39.90 -15.65 1.84
CA SER A 114 40.30 -14.53 2.69
C SER A 114 39.23 -14.23 3.74
N ALA A 115 39.56 -13.37 4.72
CA ALA A 115 38.62 -12.97 5.78
C ALA A 115 37.34 -12.28 5.27
N SER A 116 37.37 -11.74 4.04
CA SER A 116 36.26 -11.03 3.40
C SER A 116 35.44 -11.91 2.46
N GLN A 117 35.74 -13.22 2.38
CA GLN A 117 35.09 -14.17 1.49
C GLN A 117 34.43 -15.29 2.29
N LYS A 118 33.30 -15.79 1.80
CA LYS A 118 32.56 -16.91 2.38
C LYS A 118 32.43 -18.07 1.40
N PRO A 119 32.32 -19.33 1.90
CA PRO A 119 32.16 -20.50 1.03
C PRO A 119 30.94 -20.41 0.12
N GLY A 120 29.84 -19.80 0.57
CA GLY A 120 28.63 -19.62 -0.25
C GLY A 120 28.81 -18.75 -1.50
N ASN A 121 29.92 -18.01 -1.60
CA ASN A 121 30.22 -17.12 -2.71
C ASN A 121 31.26 -17.71 -3.68
N LEU A 122 31.60 -18.99 -3.51
CA LEU A 122 32.55 -19.69 -4.37
C LEU A 122 31.97 -19.86 -5.78
N TYR A 123 32.83 -19.62 -6.76
CA TYR A 123 32.60 -19.92 -8.15
C TYR A 123 33.90 -20.47 -8.76
N VAL A 124 33.81 -21.12 -9.92
CA VAL A 124 34.97 -21.53 -10.71
C VAL A 124 34.90 -20.84 -12.06
N ARG A 125 35.99 -20.16 -12.43
CA ARG A 125 36.14 -19.60 -13.78
C ARG A 125 36.92 -20.60 -14.63
N ALA A 126 36.41 -20.87 -15.83
CA ALA A 126 37.12 -21.59 -16.87
C ALA A 126 37.54 -20.61 -17.98
N LEU A 127 38.76 -20.77 -18.50
CA LEU A 127 39.31 -19.94 -19.58
C LEU A 127 39.77 -20.83 -20.73
N GLU A 128 38.95 -20.84 -21.78
CA GLU A 128 39.18 -21.63 -22.98
C GLU A 128 40.36 -21.14 -23.82
N ASP A 129 40.86 -22.02 -24.68
CA ASP A 129 41.99 -21.74 -25.56
C ASP A 129 41.73 -20.59 -26.56
N ASP A 130 40.45 -20.34 -26.89
CA ASP A 130 40.04 -19.21 -27.72
C ASP A 130 39.91 -17.89 -26.95
N GLY A 131 40.19 -17.91 -25.64
CA GLY A 131 40.09 -16.77 -24.73
C GLY A 131 38.71 -16.54 -24.14
N THR A 132 37.70 -17.36 -24.51
CA THR A 132 36.38 -17.27 -23.90
C THR A 132 36.42 -17.70 -22.44
N GLN A 133 35.66 -17.01 -21.60
CA GLN A 133 35.53 -17.34 -20.18
C GLN A 133 34.12 -17.81 -19.87
N SER A 134 34.03 -18.87 -19.07
CA SER A 134 32.76 -19.36 -18.53
C SER A 134 32.81 -19.46 -17.00
N THR A 135 31.64 -19.46 -16.37
CA THR A 135 31.50 -19.46 -14.91
C THR A 135 30.62 -20.59 -14.45
N LEU A 136 31.11 -21.31 -13.44
CA LEU A 136 30.39 -22.38 -12.73
C LEU A 136 30.17 -21.92 -11.29
N ASP A 137 28.91 -21.87 -10.87
CA ASP A 137 28.49 -21.40 -9.54
C ASP A 137 27.25 -22.16 -9.06
N GLY A 138 26.85 -21.88 -7.81
CA GLY A 138 25.63 -22.40 -7.21
C GLY A 138 25.52 -23.92 -7.27
N ALA A 139 24.40 -24.41 -7.82
CA ALA A 139 24.09 -25.85 -7.90
C ALA A 139 25.06 -26.66 -8.77
N LYS A 140 25.94 -26.02 -9.56
CA LYS A 140 26.97 -26.71 -10.36
C LYS A 140 28.19 -27.11 -9.54
N LEU A 141 28.33 -26.57 -8.33
CA LEU A 141 29.45 -26.80 -7.44
C LEU A 141 29.03 -27.64 -6.23
N THR A 142 29.90 -28.53 -5.79
CA THR A 142 29.83 -29.16 -4.47
C THR A 142 31.01 -28.69 -3.64
N ILE A 143 30.75 -28.11 -2.48
CA ILE A 143 31.76 -27.44 -1.65
C ILE A 143 32.01 -28.26 -0.39
N ASP A 144 33.25 -28.75 -0.22
CA ASP A 144 33.74 -29.31 1.03
C ASP A 144 34.53 -28.24 1.79
N ALA A 145 33.83 -27.52 2.66
CA ALA A 145 34.41 -26.44 3.45
C ALA A 145 35.40 -26.92 4.52
N ALA A 146 35.29 -28.18 4.96
CA ALA A 146 36.21 -28.73 5.96
C ALA A 146 37.59 -29.01 5.35
N GLN A 147 37.62 -29.45 4.10
CA GLN A 147 38.86 -29.74 3.37
C GLN A 147 39.35 -28.56 2.52
N GLY A 148 38.50 -27.56 2.28
CA GLY A 148 38.79 -26.44 1.38
C GLY A 148 38.87 -26.92 -0.06
N LEU A 149 37.92 -27.76 -0.48
CA LEU A 149 37.84 -28.33 -1.82
C LEU A 149 36.50 -27.97 -2.48
N VAL A 150 36.54 -27.67 -3.77
CA VAL A 150 35.36 -27.46 -4.60
C VAL A 150 35.37 -28.46 -5.75
N SER A 151 34.25 -29.15 -5.97
CA SER A 151 34.10 -30.13 -7.04
C SER A 151 32.99 -29.77 -8.01
N PHE A 152 33.20 -30.09 -9.29
CA PHE A 152 32.32 -29.74 -10.39
C PHE A 152 32.54 -30.68 -11.59
N GLN A 153 31.57 -30.69 -12.51
CA GLN A 153 31.62 -31.52 -13.71
C GLN A 153 32.27 -30.76 -14.88
N VAL A 154 33.12 -31.44 -15.65
CA VAL A 154 33.77 -30.91 -16.85
C VAL A 154 33.57 -31.83 -18.04
N SER A 155 33.41 -31.25 -19.23
CA SER A 155 33.23 -31.98 -20.49
C SER A 155 34.47 -31.92 -21.40
N HIS A 156 35.44 -31.08 -21.07
CA HIS A 156 36.70 -30.91 -21.79
C HIS A 156 37.77 -30.31 -20.87
N PHE A 157 39.01 -30.26 -21.35
CA PHE A 157 40.11 -29.59 -20.65
C PHE A 157 40.30 -28.15 -21.07
N THR A 158 40.67 -27.36 -20.08
CA THR A 158 40.88 -25.92 -20.16
C THR A 158 41.59 -25.48 -18.88
N ARG A 159 41.79 -24.17 -18.69
CA ARG A 159 42.34 -23.62 -17.44
C ARG A 159 41.22 -23.26 -16.47
N PHE A 160 41.38 -23.64 -15.22
CA PHE A 160 40.38 -23.40 -14.18
C PHE A 160 40.96 -22.67 -12.99
N GLN A 161 40.20 -21.74 -12.41
CA GLN A 161 40.55 -21.07 -11.17
C GLN A 161 39.33 -20.94 -10.25
N ALA A 162 39.50 -21.30 -8.99
CA ALA A 162 38.50 -21.02 -7.95
C ALA A 162 38.55 -19.53 -7.58
N GLY A 163 37.39 -18.88 -7.61
CA GLY A 163 37.17 -17.52 -7.14
C GLY A 163 36.10 -17.49 -6.05
N ALA A 164 36.11 -16.48 -5.20
CA ALA A 164 35.05 -16.20 -4.24
C ALA A 164 34.72 -14.71 -4.24
N ARG A 165 33.44 -14.37 -4.45
CA ARG A 165 33.01 -12.98 -4.45
C ARG A 165 33.07 -12.40 -3.03
N PRO A 166 33.55 -11.16 -2.84
CA PRO A 166 33.58 -10.53 -1.53
C PRO A 166 32.17 -10.33 -0.96
N ASP A 167 32.06 -10.34 0.37
CA ASP A 167 30.89 -9.78 1.04
C ASP A 167 30.89 -8.26 0.94
N CYS A 168 29.70 -7.66 0.94
CA CYS A 168 29.53 -6.21 0.89
C CYS A 168 28.40 -5.73 1.80
N SER A 169 28.52 -4.49 2.25
CA SER A 169 27.45 -3.74 2.95
C SER A 169 26.91 -2.57 2.12
N SER A 170 27.57 -2.24 1.02
CA SER A 170 27.20 -1.18 0.08
C SER A 170 27.85 -1.42 -1.28
N ASN A 171 27.34 -0.80 -2.35
CA ASN A 171 27.93 -0.92 -3.70
C ASN A 171 29.39 -0.48 -3.74
N SER A 172 29.76 0.53 -2.94
CA SER A 172 31.15 1.00 -2.80
C SER A 172 32.11 -0.01 -2.16
N ALA A 173 31.58 -1.04 -1.49
CA ALA A 173 32.38 -2.14 -0.96
C ALA A 173 32.70 -3.19 -2.03
N CYS A 174 32.06 -3.12 -3.21
CA CYS A 174 32.29 -4.04 -4.31
C CYS A 174 33.39 -3.56 -5.27
N PRO A 175 34.15 -4.50 -5.88
CA PRO A 175 35.06 -4.19 -6.97
C PRO A 175 34.36 -3.47 -8.13
N ALA A 176 35.13 -2.72 -8.93
CA ALA A 176 34.60 -2.03 -10.10
C ALA A 176 33.87 -3.00 -11.06
N GLY A 177 32.66 -2.64 -11.49
CA GLY A 177 31.79 -3.49 -12.32
C GLY A 177 30.95 -4.51 -11.51
N GLN A 178 30.70 -4.23 -10.23
CA GLN A 178 29.87 -5.06 -9.36
C GLN A 178 28.99 -4.21 -8.42
N VAL A 179 27.86 -4.76 -8.00
CA VAL A 179 26.91 -4.17 -7.04
C VAL A 179 26.64 -5.10 -5.87
N CYS A 180 26.23 -4.51 -4.75
CA CYS A 180 25.93 -5.26 -3.55
C CYS A 180 24.49 -5.75 -3.55
N VAL A 181 24.29 -7.04 -3.83
CA VAL A 181 22.96 -7.68 -3.86
C VAL A 181 22.88 -8.68 -2.71
N ALA A 182 21.92 -8.49 -1.81
CA ALA A 182 21.72 -9.33 -0.62
C ALA A 182 23.01 -9.54 0.23
N GLY A 183 23.88 -8.53 0.29
CA GLY A 183 25.14 -8.57 1.05
C GLY A 183 26.30 -9.26 0.32
N GLN A 184 26.14 -9.57 -0.97
CA GLN A 184 27.13 -10.21 -1.81
C GLN A 184 27.42 -9.35 -3.04
N CYS A 185 28.70 -9.21 -3.41
CA CYS A 185 29.01 -8.54 -4.66
C CYS A 185 28.59 -9.42 -5.84
N SER A 186 27.77 -8.89 -6.74
CA SER A 186 27.41 -9.53 -8.00
C SER A 186 27.91 -8.70 -9.17
N ALA A 187 28.35 -9.38 -10.23
CA ALA A 187 28.68 -8.71 -11.48
C ALA A 187 27.44 -8.00 -12.03
N CYS A 188 27.63 -6.78 -12.52
CA CYS A 188 26.59 -6.02 -13.20
C CYS A 188 26.10 -6.82 -14.41
N ALA A 189 24.78 -6.90 -14.59
CA ALA A 189 24.20 -7.33 -15.85
C ALA A 189 24.56 -6.31 -16.94
N ALA A 190 24.57 -6.75 -18.21
CA ALA A 190 24.76 -5.83 -19.34
C ALA A 190 23.52 -4.97 -19.62
N ALA A 191 22.39 -5.29 -18.99
CA ALA A 191 21.12 -4.61 -19.13
C ALA A 191 20.34 -4.73 -17.81
N GLU A 192 19.57 -3.68 -17.50
CA GLU A 192 18.78 -3.56 -16.28
C GLU A 192 17.64 -4.59 -16.21
N ILE A 193 17.43 -5.20 -15.03
CA ILE A 193 16.28 -6.07 -14.75
C ILE A 193 15.21 -5.22 -14.04
N CYS A 194 14.32 -4.65 -14.83
CA CYS A 194 13.35 -3.67 -14.37
C CYS A 194 12.44 -4.18 -13.24
N SER A 195 12.15 -3.29 -12.29
CA SER A 195 11.20 -3.44 -11.16
C SER A 195 11.63 -4.44 -10.08
N ASN A 196 12.92 -4.75 -9.98
CA ASN A 196 13.47 -5.50 -8.85
C ASN A 196 14.02 -4.58 -7.74
N GLY A 197 14.06 -3.26 -7.96
CA GLY A 197 14.58 -2.27 -7.02
C GLY A 197 16.11 -2.33 -6.85
N LEU A 198 16.81 -2.91 -7.82
CA LEU A 198 18.26 -3.03 -7.88
C LEU A 198 18.78 -2.22 -9.08
N ASP A 199 20.04 -1.79 -8.98
CA ASP A 199 20.81 -1.16 -10.06
C ASP A 199 21.66 -2.29 -10.68
N ASP A 200 21.07 -3.03 -11.61
CA ASP A 200 21.65 -4.25 -12.18
C ASP A 200 22.74 -3.93 -13.22
N ASP A 201 22.67 -2.79 -13.91
CA ASP A 201 23.71 -2.37 -14.87
C ASP A 201 24.77 -1.41 -14.29
N CYS A 202 24.60 -1.00 -13.02
CA CYS A 202 25.56 -0.24 -12.23
C CYS A 202 25.86 1.16 -12.77
N ASP A 203 24.91 1.78 -13.47
CA ASP A 203 25.04 3.16 -13.94
C ASP A 203 24.78 4.20 -12.82
N GLY A 204 24.33 3.74 -11.64
CA GLY A 204 24.04 4.56 -10.47
C GLY A 204 22.58 5.01 -10.39
N VAL A 205 21.70 4.49 -11.25
CA VAL A 205 20.28 4.81 -11.32
C VAL A 205 19.48 3.51 -11.31
N VAL A 206 18.78 3.24 -10.20
CA VAL A 206 17.92 2.05 -10.06
C VAL A 206 16.83 2.02 -11.14
N ASP A 207 16.69 0.85 -11.78
CA ASP A 207 15.66 0.56 -12.80
C ASP A 207 15.71 1.49 -14.04
N ASN A 208 16.90 1.91 -14.48
CA ASN A 208 17.06 2.73 -15.70
C ASN A 208 17.18 1.86 -16.96
N GLY A 209 17.33 2.43 -18.17
CA GLY A 209 17.74 1.66 -19.36
C GLY A 209 16.75 0.63 -19.91
N CYS A 210 15.56 0.50 -19.32
CA CYS A 210 14.46 -0.39 -19.73
C CYS A 210 13.89 -0.01 -21.11
N GLY A 211 14.57 -0.40 -22.18
CA GLY A 211 14.21 -0.06 -23.55
C GLY A 211 12.90 -0.70 -24.03
N ALA A 212 11.94 0.15 -24.39
CA ALA A 212 10.90 -0.01 -25.44
C ALA A 212 9.96 -1.23 -25.44
N ALA A 213 10.04 -2.16 -24.49
CA ALA A 213 9.11 -3.28 -24.39
C ALA A 213 8.12 -3.08 -23.24
N CYS A 214 6.83 -3.27 -23.52
CA CYS A 214 5.76 -3.20 -22.52
C CYS A 214 4.84 -4.42 -22.63
N SER A 215 4.18 -4.78 -21.53
CA SER A 215 3.30 -5.96 -21.46
C SER A 215 2.24 -5.78 -20.38
N ALA A 216 1.41 -6.79 -20.14
CA ALA A 216 0.40 -6.76 -19.07
C ALA A 216 1.01 -6.50 -17.68
N GLU A 217 2.29 -6.82 -17.48
CA GLU A 217 3.01 -6.62 -16.22
C GLU A 217 4.11 -5.55 -16.30
N ILE A 218 4.28 -4.90 -17.46
CA ILE A 218 5.30 -3.86 -17.71
C ILE A 218 4.62 -2.63 -18.29
N SER A 219 4.38 -1.64 -17.42
CA SER A 219 3.76 -0.36 -17.76
C SER A 219 4.73 0.58 -18.48
N CYS A 220 4.19 1.42 -19.37
CA CYS A 220 4.99 2.42 -20.06
C CYS A 220 5.31 3.65 -19.17
N PRO A 221 6.40 4.38 -19.44
CA PRO A 221 6.68 5.66 -18.79
C PRO A 221 5.52 6.66 -18.94
N ALA A 222 5.42 7.62 -18.02
CA ALA A 222 4.37 8.64 -18.03
C ALA A 222 4.28 9.35 -19.40
N GLY A 223 3.09 9.36 -19.99
CA GLY A 223 2.85 9.92 -21.33
C GLY A 223 2.97 8.93 -22.49
N GLN A 224 3.08 7.62 -22.20
CA GLN A 224 3.08 6.57 -23.22
C GLN A 224 2.07 5.47 -22.90
N VAL A 225 1.56 4.82 -23.94
CA VAL A 225 0.68 3.65 -23.86
C VAL A 225 1.31 2.47 -24.57
N CYS A 226 1.03 1.27 -24.06
CA CYS A 226 1.54 0.05 -24.65
C CYS A 226 0.73 -0.31 -25.90
N VAL A 227 1.37 -0.22 -27.07
CA VAL A 227 0.78 -0.61 -28.35
C VAL A 227 1.65 -1.70 -28.97
N SER A 228 1.09 -2.89 -29.10
CA SER A 228 1.76 -4.06 -29.69
C SER A 228 3.13 -4.38 -29.07
N GLY A 229 3.25 -4.27 -27.75
CA GLY A 229 4.48 -4.56 -27.02
C GLY A 229 5.53 -3.44 -27.07
N THR A 230 5.16 -2.27 -27.59
CA THR A 230 6.03 -1.07 -27.61
C THR A 230 5.35 0.13 -26.99
N CYS A 231 6.10 0.89 -26.19
CA CYS A 231 5.58 2.14 -25.63
C CYS A 231 5.54 3.23 -26.71
N GLN A 232 4.33 3.67 -27.05
CA GLN A 232 4.10 4.76 -27.99
C GLN A 232 3.53 5.99 -27.26
N PRO A 233 3.81 7.22 -27.73
CA PRO A 233 3.22 8.42 -27.15
C PRO A 233 1.69 8.32 -27.10
N GLY A 234 1.12 8.48 -25.91
CA GLY A 234 -0.32 8.35 -25.69
C GLY A 234 -0.67 8.20 -24.20
N CYS A 235 -1.96 8.20 -23.88
CA CYS A 235 -2.44 8.30 -22.49
C CYS A 235 -3.38 7.15 -22.12
N THR A 236 -3.24 6.60 -20.91
CA THR A 236 -4.19 5.69 -20.25
C THR A 236 -5.33 6.45 -19.56
N GLY A 237 -5.71 7.60 -20.12
CA GLY A 237 -6.67 8.56 -19.56
C GLY A 237 -6.23 9.99 -19.91
N GLY A 238 -7.07 10.74 -20.63
CA GLY A 238 -6.75 12.08 -21.17
C GLY A 238 -6.29 12.07 -22.63
N THR A 239 -6.00 13.26 -23.16
CA THR A 239 -5.55 13.44 -24.57
C THR A 239 -4.08 13.82 -24.61
N TRP A 240 -3.34 13.27 -25.59
CA TRP A 240 -1.94 13.58 -25.80
C TRP A 240 -1.77 14.93 -26.52
N CYS A 241 -1.34 15.96 -25.79
CA CYS A 241 -1.14 17.31 -26.31
C CYS A 241 0.31 17.76 -26.07
N ASN A 242 1.06 18.05 -27.14
CA ASN A 242 2.42 18.61 -27.11
C ASN A 242 3.35 17.96 -26.05
N SER A 243 3.40 16.64 -26.04
CA SER A 243 4.25 15.82 -25.15
C SER A 243 3.78 15.67 -23.69
N ALA A 244 2.53 16.01 -23.38
CA ALA A 244 1.92 15.76 -22.08
C ALA A 244 0.50 15.16 -22.23
N CYS A 245 0.10 14.37 -21.25
CA CYS A 245 -1.30 13.95 -21.09
C CYS A 245 -2.07 15.06 -20.40
N VAL A 246 -3.09 15.59 -21.05
CA VAL A 246 -3.94 16.66 -20.53
C VAL A 246 -5.40 16.20 -20.48
N ASP A 247 -6.10 16.61 -19.43
CA ASP A 247 -7.53 16.37 -19.31
C ASP A 247 -8.31 17.49 -20.00
N LEU A 248 -8.87 17.20 -21.18
CA LEU A 248 -9.64 18.19 -21.94
C LEU A 248 -10.94 18.61 -21.26
N THR A 249 -11.36 17.92 -20.19
CA THR A 249 -12.64 18.20 -19.52
C THR A 249 -12.52 19.23 -18.39
N GLY A 250 -11.32 19.44 -17.86
CA GLY A 250 -11.04 20.35 -16.74
C GLY A 250 -9.78 21.22 -16.87
N ASP A 251 -8.88 20.94 -17.81
CA ASP A 251 -7.67 21.75 -18.01
C ASP A 251 -8.00 23.07 -18.72
N GLU A 252 -7.83 24.18 -18.01
CA GLU A 252 -8.09 25.55 -18.50
C GLU A 252 -7.18 25.96 -19.67
N LEU A 253 -6.06 25.28 -19.89
CA LEU A 253 -5.14 25.52 -21.01
C LEU A 253 -5.40 24.61 -22.22
N ASN A 254 -6.26 23.59 -22.07
CA ASN A 254 -6.53 22.57 -23.08
C ASN A 254 -8.02 22.19 -23.14
N CYS A 255 -8.93 23.12 -22.88
CA CYS A 255 -10.35 22.82 -22.72
C CYS A 255 -11.02 22.44 -24.05
N GLY A 256 -11.52 21.21 -24.15
CA GLY A 256 -12.16 20.67 -25.36
C GLY A 256 -11.21 20.24 -26.47
N ALA A 257 -10.02 20.83 -26.58
CA ALA A 257 -8.97 20.38 -27.48
C ALA A 257 -7.58 20.88 -27.04
N CYS A 258 -6.53 20.23 -27.54
CA CYS A 258 -5.15 20.63 -27.29
C CYS A 258 -4.89 22.11 -27.62
N GLY A 259 -4.38 22.87 -26.65
CA GLY A 259 -4.03 24.28 -26.81
C GLY A 259 -5.22 25.25 -26.86
N VAL A 260 -6.44 24.79 -26.57
CA VAL A 260 -7.60 25.67 -26.42
C VAL A 260 -7.65 26.17 -24.98
N ALA A 261 -6.99 27.29 -24.73
CA ALA A 261 -7.04 27.94 -23.43
C ALA A 261 -8.33 28.76 -23.26
N CYS A 262 -8.95 28.64 -22.08
CA CYS A 262 -10.10 29.45 -21.71
C CYS A 262 -9.70 30.93 -21.55
N ALA A 263 -10.63 31.85 -21.87
CA ALA A 263 -10.37 33.27 -21.69
C ALA A 263 -10.31 33.64 -20.20
N ALA A 264 -9.70 34.78 -19.88
CA ALA A 264 -9.62 35.25 -18.49
C ALA A 264 -11.03 35.30 -17.84
N GLY A 265 -11.19 34.60 -16.70
CA GLY A 265 -12.45 34.48 -15.98
C GLY A 265 -13.31 33.25 -16.35
N GLN A 266 -12.86 32.42 -17.29
CA GLN A 266 -13.53 31.16 -17.65
C GLN A 266 -12.84 29.95 -17.03
N THR A 267 -13.63 28.94 -16.70
CA THR A 267 -13.15 27.63 -16.22
C THR A 267 -13.59 26.54 -17.20
N CYS A 268 -12.77 25.52 -17.39
CA CYS A 268 -13.14 24.38 -18.19
C CYS A 268 -14.09 23.45 -17.41
N VAL A 269 -15.32 23.29 -17.89
CA VAL A 269 -16.31 22.39 -17.30
C VAL A 269 -16.88 21.52 -18.40
N GLY A 270 -16.66 20.21 -18.31
CA GLY A 270 -17.20 19.25 -19.28
C GLY A 270 -16.70 19.52 -20.70
N ALA A 271 -15.43 19.92 -20.84
CA ALA A 271 -14.77 20.20 -22.11
C ALA A 271 -15.27 21.47 -22.85
N VAL A 272 -15.94 22.36 -22.13
CA VAL A 272 -16.36 23.68 -22.63
C VAL A 272 -15.88 24.76 -21.67
N CYS A 273 -15.28 25.82 -22.20
CA CYS A 273 -14.96 27.01 -21.41
C CYS A 273 -16.25 27.73 -21.03
N LEU A 274 -16.63 27.62 -19.76
CA LEU A 274 -17.78 28.32 -19.19
C LEU A 274 -17.31 29.50 -18.36
N GLN A 275 -18.05 30.60 -18.41
CA GLN A 275 -17.89 31.68 -17.43
C GLN A 275 -18.42 31.16 -16.10
N GLN A 276 -17.54 30.91 -15.14
CA GLN A 276 -17.92 30.65 -13.76
C GLN A 276 -17.63 31.92 -12.98
N GLY A 277 -18.65 32.76 -12.85
CA GLY A 277 -18.55 34.03 -12.13
C GLY A 277 -18.67 35.26 -13.02
N CYS A 278 -18.42 36.41 -12.41
CA CYS A 278 -18.48 37.71 -13.06
C CYS A 278 -17.09 38.33 -13.14
N ALA A 279 -16.80 39.03 -14.24
CA ALA A 279 -15.62 39.88 -14.36
C ALA A 279 -15.95 41.35 -14.06
N THR A 280 -17.20 41.74 -14.30
CA THR A 280 -17.74 43.08 -14.08
C THR A 280 -19.19 43.01 -13.60
N ASN A 281 -19.71 44.12 -13.07
CA ASN A 281 -21.15 44.20 -12.70
C ASN A 281 -22.10 44.03 -13.89
N ALA A 282 -21.61 44.10 -15.14
CA ALA A 282 -22.44 43.85 -16.32
C ALA A 282 -22.75 42.36 -16.53
N ASP A 283 -22.03 41.48 -15.84
CA ASP A 283 -22.19 40.02 -15.91
C ASP A 283 -23.20 39.50 -14.86
N CYS A 284 -23.76 40.38 -14.02
CA CYS A 284 -24.71 40.05 -12.95
C CYS A 284 -26.11 40.61 -13.22
N GLU A 285 -27.13 40.07 -12.55
CA GLU A 285 -28.50 40.60 -12.64
C GLU A 285 -28.57 42.03 -12.07
N ALA A 286 -29.63 42.78 -12.42
CA ALA A 286 -29.72 44.21 -12.14
C ALA A 286 -29.62 44.59 -10.64
N ASP A 287 -29.86 43.64 -9.74
CA ASP A 287 -29.84 43.83 -8.28
C ASP A 287 -28.58 43.24 -7.60
N GLU A 288 -27.57 42.86 -8.38
CA GLU A 288 -26.34 42.21 -7.93
C GLU A 288 -25.08 43.01 -8.26
N GLN A 289 -23.99 42.77 -7.52
CA GLN A 289 -22.66 43.31 -7.81
C GLN A 289 -21.64 42.19 -7.88
N CYS A 290 -20.63 42.40 -8.71
CA CYS A 290 -19.51 41.49 -8.85
C CYS A 290 -18.46 41.75 -7.77
N ARG A 291 -18.22 40.77 -6.88
CA ARG A 291 -17.13 40.78 -5.90
C ARG A 291 -16.45 39.43 -5.83
N ASP A 292 -15.12 39.42 -5.84
CA ASP A 292 -14.27 38.21 -5.78
C ASP A 292 -14.67 37.13 -6.81
N GLY A 293 -15.11 37.58 -7.99
CA GLY A 293 -15.52 36.70 -9.08
C GLY A 293 -16.95 36.13 -8.95
N GLN A 294 -17.76 36.58 -8.00
CA GLN A 294 -19.14 36.10 -7.80
C GLN A 294 -20.15 37.25 -7.84
N CYS A 295 -21.32 37.01 -8.45
CA CYS A 295 -22.46 37.90 -8.39
C CYS A 295 -23.18 37.72 -7.05
N GLY A 296 -23.41 38.80 -6.32
CA GLY A 296 -24.11 38.77 -5.03
C GLY A 296 -24.89 40.05 -4.75
N ARG A 297 -25.86 39.96 -3.84
CA ARG A 297 -26.70 41.09 -3.43
C ARG A 297 -25.86 42.21 -2.79
N VAL A 298 -26.23 43.47 -3.06
CA VAL A 298 -25.60 44.63 -2.42
C VAL A 298 -26.00 44.72 -0.94
N CYS A 299 -25.11 44.34 -0.04
CA CYS A 299 -25.33 44.49 1.40
C CYS A 299 -25.15 45.96 1.86
N PRO A 300 -25.85 46.41 2.93
CA PRO A 300 -25.68 47.76 3.49
C PRO A 300 -24.24 48.01 3.96
N SER A 301 -23.80 49.27 3.95
CA SER A 301 -22.42 49.64 4.34
C SER A 301 -22.10 49.40 5.82
N SER A 302 -23.11 49.15 6.65
CA SER A 302 -22.94 48.82 8.07
C SER A 302 -24.18 48.10 8.63
N CYS A 303 -23.97 47.32 9.68
CA CYS A 303 -25.01 46.66 10.45
C CYS A 303 -25.41 47.53 11.66
N ALA A 304 -26.59 48.15 11.61
CA ALA A 304 -27.01 49.19 12.58
C ALA A 304 -28.04 48.73 13.63
N ASN A 305 -28.68 47.57 13.45
CA ASN A 305 -29.77 47.09 14.31
C ASN A 305 -29.39 45.81 15.07
N PRO A 306 -28.74 45.90 16.24
CA PRO A 306 -28.41 44.73 17.04
C PRO A 306 -29.67 44.00 17.57
N PRO A 307 -29.59 42.69 17.88
CA PRO A 307 -30.73 41.89 18.35
C PRO A 307 -31.31 42.30 19.71
N GLY A 308 -30.53 43.01 20.55
CA GLY A 308 -30.96 43.39 21.90
C GLY A 308 -29.93 44.25 22.63
N PRO A 309 -30.21 44.65 23.89
CA PRO A 309 -29.39 45.60 24.65
C PRO A 309 -28.02 45.05 25.05
N CYS A 310 -27.84 43.73 25.06
CA CYS A 310 -26.58 43.06 25.38
C CYS A 310 -25.66 42.83 24.17
N TRP A 311 -25.88 43.56 23.07
CA TRP A 311 -25.09 43.48 21.84
C TRP A 311 -24.52 44.86 21.48
N ALA A 312 -23.32 44.89 20.92
CA ALA A 312 -22.68 46.14 20.51
C ALA A 312 -23.48 46.86 19.40
N THR A 313 -23.47 48.19 19.41
CA THR A 313 -24.17 49.04 18.43
C THR A 313 -23.59 49.01 17.02
N GLY A 314 -22.42 48.39 16.82
CA GLY A 314 -21.79 48.19 15.51
C GLY A 314 -21.51 46.71 15.25
N GLY A 315 -22.25 46.14 14.29
CA GLY A 315 -22.01 44.78 13.79
C GLY A 315 -21.18 44.77 12.51
N TYR A 316 -20.78 43.59 12.07
CA TYR A 316 -20.14 43.35 10.78
C TYR A 316 -20.96 42.34 9.97
N ILE A 317 -20.83 42.40 8.64
CA ILE A 317 -21.45 41.43 7.74
C ILE A 317 -20.68 40.11 7.89
N SER A 318 -21.37 39.06 8.33
CA SER A 318 -20.78 37.72 8.53
C SER A 318 -21.05 36.78 7.39
N ASP A 319 -22.07 37.04 6.57
CA ASP A 319 -22.35 36.33 5.33
C ASP A 319 -22.76 37.32 4.24
N TRP A 320 -21.95 37.42 3.19
CA TRP A 320 -22.19 38.31 2.05
C TRP A 320 -23.20 37.77 1.04
N ALA A 321 -23.50 36.47 1.05
CA ALA A 321 -24.51 35.87 0.17
C ALA A 321 -25.93 36.17 0.68
N THR A 322 -26.13 36.15 2.00
CA THR A 322 -27.43 36.43 2.64
C THR A 322 -27.53 37.84 3.27
N CYS A 323 -26.43 38.60 3.28
CA CYS A 323 -26.28 39.85 4.05
C CYS A 323 -26.55 39.70 5.55
N ALA A 324 -26.18 38.55 6.13
CA ALA A 324 -26.31 38.34 7.57
C ALA A 324 -25.36 39.26 8.35
N CYS A 325 -25.87 39.83 9.45
CA CYS A 325 -25.11 40.67 10.35
C CYS A 325 -24.79 39.90 11.63
N THR A 326 -23.52 39.94 12.06
CA THR A 326 -23.10 39.47 13.37
C THR A 326 -22.72 40.65 14.26
N TYR A 327 -23.17 40.60 15.50
CA TYR A 327 -22.90 41.60 16.52
C TYR A 327 -22.07 40.95 17.64
N PRO A 328 -21.03 41.60 18.17
CA PRO A 328 -20.35 41.11 19.37
C PRO A 328 -21.24 41.28 20.63
N PRO A 329 -21.31 40.30 21.54
CA PRO A 329 -22.00 40.47 22.81
C PRO A 329 -21.23 41.44 23.73
N LEU A 330 -21.96 42.19 24.56
CA LEU A 330 -21.39 43.03 25.61
C LEU A 330 -20.83 42.14 26.73
N ALA A 331 -19.85 42.66 27.47
CA ALA A 331 -19.22 41.93 28.56
C ALA A 331 -20.22 41.55 29.66
N ALA A 332 -20.03 40.39 30.28
CA ALA A 332 -20.83 39.95 31.42
C ALA A 332 -20.83 41.01 32.54
N GLY A 333 -22.00 41.30 33.11
CA GLY A 333 -22.20 42.35 34.11
C GLY A 333 -22.49 43.75 33.53
N SER A 334 -22.49 43.92 32.21
CA SER A 334 -22.92 45.18 31.58
C SER A 334 -24.40 45.44 31.89
N ALA A 335 -24.74 46.68 32.23
CA ALA A 335 -26.13 47.05 32.51
C ALA A 335 -26.99 46.87 31.26
N CYS A 336 -28.15 46.25 31.45
CA CYS A 336 -29.19 46.12 30.44
C CYS A 336 -30.55 46.27 31.12
N ASP A 337 -31.62 46.24 30.32
CA ASP A 337 -33.01 46.27 30.77
C ASP A 337 -33.76 45.34 29.81
N ASP A 338 -34.29 44.24 30.31
CA ASP A 338 -35.08 43.28 29.53
C ASP A 338 -36.57 43.64 29.49
N GLY A 339 -36.97 44.71 30.18
CA GLY A 339 -38.33 45.19 30.28
C GLY A 339 -39.23 44.34 31.17
N ASP A 340 -38.69 43.36 31.91
CA ASP A 340 -39.46 42.56 32.85
C ASP A 340 -39.58 43.26 34.21
N PRO A 341 -40.78 43.72 34.62
CA PRO A 341 -40.96 44.37 35.91
C PRO A 341 -40.82 43.42 37.12
N ALA A 342 -40.74 42.10 36.90
CA ALA A 342 -40.58 41.10 37.96
C ALA A 342 -39.13 40.92 38.42
N THR A 343 -38.16 41.40 37.65
CA THR A 343 -36.74 41.35 37.98
C THR A 343 -36.20 42.72 38.37
N SER A 344 -35.09 42.73 39.10
CA SER A 344 -34.33 43.96 39.34
C SER A 344 -32.83 43.70 39.17
N ALA A 345 -32.11 44.75 38.77
CA ALA A 345 -30.68 44.76 38.48
C ALA A 345 -30.27 43.86 37.31
N ASP A 346 -30.80 44.14 36.12
CA ASP A 346 -30.54 43.34 34.94
C ASP A 346 -29.12 43.55 34.40
N HIS A 347 -28.47 42.45 34.05
CA HIS A 347 -27.10 42.43 33.59
C HIS A 347 -26.92 41.45 32.44
N CYS A 348 -26.02 41.79 31.53
CA CYS A 348 -25.66 40.89 30.45
C CYS A 348 -24.88 39.69 30.98
N ASP A 349 -25.12 38.51 30.40
CA ASP A 349 -24.43 37.26 30.74
C ASP A 349 -23.10 37.06 29.97
N GLY A 350 -22.82 37.91 28.97
CA GLY A 350 -21.68 37.77 28.06
C GLY A 350 -21.94 36.91 26.82
N ALA A 351 -23.10 36.25 26.73
CA ALA A 351 -23.58 35.50 25.57
C ALA A 351 -24.67 36.24 24.79
N GLY A 352 -25.09 37.42 25.27
CA GLY A 352 -26.03 38.31 24.59
C GLY A 352 -27.44 38.28 25.18
N GLN A 353 -27.63 37.62 26.33
CA GLN A 353 -28.88 37.64 27.10
C GLN A 353 -28.79 38.70 28.21
N CYS A 354 -29.90 39.40 28.43
CA CYS A 354 -30.08 40.26 29.60
C CYS A 354 -30.78 39.44 30.68
N LEU A 355 -30.16 39.31 31.85
CA LEU A 355 -30.67 38.50 32.97
C LEU A 355 -30.95 39.39 34.17
N GLY A 356 -32.17 39.33 34.67
CA GLY A 356 -32.57 39.95 35.92
C GLY A 356 -32.49 39.01 37.13
N SER A 357 -32.32 39.55 38.33
CA SER A 357 -32.40 38.76 39.57
C SER A 357 -33.81 38.82 40.18
N THR A 358 -34.43 37.66 40.40
CA THR A 358 -35.76 37.56 41.03
C THR A 358 -35.66 37.90 42.51
N ALA A 359 -35.95 39.15 42.87
CA ALA A 359 -35.98 39.62 44.25
C ALA A 359 -37.44 39.72 44.72
N CYS A 360 -37.87 38.78 45.57
CA CYS A 360 -39.21 38.82 46.16
C CYS A 360 -39.19 39.44 47.56
N SER A 361 -40.24 40.18 47.93
CA SER A 361 -40.43 40.73 49.28
C SER A 361 -41.65 40.16 50.02
N SER A 362 -42.49 39.39 49.30
CA SER A 362 -43.60 38.59 49.82
C SER A 362 -44.01 37.56 48.77
N ASN A 363 -44.82 36.56 49.15
CA ASN A 363 -45.31 35.52 48.21
C ASN A 363 -46.12 36.08 47.04
N GLN A 364 -46.65 37.31 47.14
CA GLN A 364 -47.36 37.97 46.02
C GLN A 364 -46.41 38.42 44.89
N GLY A 365 -45.10 38.40 45.13
CA GLY A 365 -44.06 38.71 44.14
C GLY A 365 -43.42 37.48 43.50
N CYS A 366 -44.01 36.29 43.70
CA CYS A 366 -43.57 35.05 43.09
C CYS A 366 -44.61 34.52 42.09
N PRO A 367 -44.17 33.79 41.04
CA PRO A 367 -45.07 33.06 40.15
C PRO A 367 -46.00 32.09 40.91
N ALA A 368 -47.13 31.71 40.29
CA ALA A 368 -48.01 30.69 40.86
C ALA A 368 -47.24 29.36 41.03
N GLY A 369 -47.39 28.71 42.20
CA GLY A 369 -46.62 27.51 42.58
C GLY A 369 -45.35 27.79 43.39
N GLU A 370 -44.99 29.05 43.65
CA GLU A 370 -43.78 29.42 44.41
C GLU A 370 -44.07 30.28 45.65
N GLN A 371 -43.21 30.16 46.67
CA GLN A 371 -43.21 30.99 47.88
C GLN A 371 -41.91 31.77 48.03
N CYS A 372 -42.00 32.96 48.61
CA CYS A 372 -40.84 33.82 48.84
C CYS A 372 -40.09 33.40 50.10
N VAL A 373 -38.96 32.73 49.93
CA VAL A 373 -38.08 32.30 51.04
C VAL A 373 -36.81 33.12 51.01
N ARG A 374 -36.66 34.01 52.00
CA ARG A 374 -35.45 34.83 52.22
C ARG A 374 -35.04 35.70 51.01
N GLY A 375 -36.03 36.18 50.26
CA GLY A 375 -35.83 37.10 49.13
C GLY A 375 -35.70 36.41 47.78
N THR A 376 -35.89 35.10 47.72
CA THR A 376 -35.88 34.30 46.49
C THR A 376 -37.16 33.50 46.41
N CYS A 377 -37.77 33.43 45.23
CA CYS A 377 -38.92 32.57 45.01
C CYS A 377 -38.43 31.12 44.90
N VAL A 378 -39.07 30.22 45.63
CA VAL A 378 -38.79 28.78 45.62
C VAL A 378 -40.11 28.02 45.47
N PRO A 379 -40.14 26.88 44.76
CA PRO A 379 -41.35 26.06 44.64
C PRO A 379 -41.95 25.69 45.99
N ILE A 380 -43.29 25.70 46.08
CA ILE A 380 -44.03 25.09 47.19
C ILE A 380 -43.99 23.58 46.96
N ALA A 381 -43.63 22.80 47.99
CA ALA A 381 -43.52 21.34 47.85
C ALA A 381 -44.80 20.66 48.32
N GLU A 382 -45.27 19.67 47.54
CA GLU A 382 -46.43 18.81 47.82
C GLU A 382 -46.35 18.07 49.17
N ILE A 383 -47.49 17.90 49.87
CA ILE A 383 -47.59 17.06 51.07
C ILE A 383 -48.19 15.70 50.69
N CYS A 384 -47.30 14.78 50.30
CA CYS A 384 -47.67 13.47 49.77
C CYS A 384 -48.68 12.68 50.63
N GLY A 385 -49.73 12.15 50.00
CA GLY A 385 -50.69 11.18 50.53
C GLY A 385 -51.90 11.81 51.22
N ASN A 386 -52.12 13.11 51.03
CA ASN A 386 -53.29 13.81 51.57
C ASN A 386 -54.43 13.95 50.54
N GLY A 387 -54.18 13.64 49.26
CA GLY A 387 -55.16 13.70 48.18
C GLY A 387 -55.59 15.12 47.79
N LEU A 388 -54.75 16.11 48.07
CA LEU A 388 -54.91 17.51 47.71
C LEU A 388 -53.75 17.93 46.80
N ASP A 389 -54.03 18.94 45.97
CA ASP A 389 -53.06 19.65 45.12
C ASP A 389 -52.56 20.85 45.96
N ASP A 390 -51.45 20.68 46.68
CA ASP A 390 -50.98 21.65 47.67
C ASP A 390 -50.17 22.80 47.03
N ASP A 391 -49.60 22.59 45.84
CA ASP A 391 -48.83 23.56 45.07
C ASP A 391 -49.63 24.22 43.93
N GLY A 392 -50.80 23.67 43.59
CA GLY A 392 -51.82 24.24 42.73
C GLY A 392 -51.55 24.06 41.23
N ASP A 393 -50.71 23.11 40.84
CA ASP A 393 -50.35 22.86 39.45
C ASP A 393 -51.42 22.06 38.66
N GLY A 394 -52.44 21.55 39.36
CA GLY A 394 -53.56 20.80 38.80
C GLY A 394 -53.36 19.28 38.76
N LEU A 395 -52.24 18.79 39.28
CA LEU A 395 -51.97 17.40 39.57
C LEU A 395 -52.09 17.18 41.10
N VAL A 396 -52.23 15.92 41.53
CA VAL A 396 -52.41 15.60 42.95
C VAL A 396 -51.33 14.57 43.32
N ASP A 397 -50.56 14.87 44.36
CA ASP A 397 -49.54 14.00 44.96
C ASP A 397 -48.37 13.60 44.01
N GLU A 398 -47.98 14.45 43.05
CA GLU A 398 -46.84 14.23 42.14
C GLU A 398 -45.48 14.68 42.71
N GLY A 399 -44.38 14.23 42.09
CA GLY A 399 -43.01 14.54 42.56
C GLY A 399 -42.58 13.77 43.82
N CYS A 400 -43.42 12.86 44.33
CA CYS A 400 -43.10 11.98 45.44
C CYS A 400 -42.42 10.69 44.94
N ALA A 401 -41.25 10.34 45.49
CA ALA A 401 -40.63 9.04 45.23
C ALA A 401 -41.39 7.96 46.04
N GLU A 402 -42.19 7.14 45.36
CA GLU A 402 -43.02 6.12 46.01
C GLU A 402 -42.17 5.12 46.82
N PRO A 403 -42.30 5.08 48.17
CA PRO A 403 -41.60 4.12 48.98
C PRO A 403 -42.28 2.75 48.85
N CYS A 404 -41.55 1.75 48.36
CA CYS A 404 -42.05 0.40 48.25
C CYS A 404 -41.58 -0.46 49.45
N SER A 405 -42.38 -1.44 49.84
CA SER A 405 -41.96 -2.46 50.83
C SER A 405 -41.79 -3.85 50.23
N THR A 406 -42.34 -4.09 49.03
CA THR A 406 -42.25 -5.35 48.28
C THR A 406 -42.37 -5.06 46.79
N ASN A 407 -41.89 -5.96 45.92
CA ASN A 407 -41.91 -5.77 44.46
C ASN A 407 -43.32 -5.60 43.87
N VAL A 408 -44.37 -6.13 44.54
CA VAL A 408 -45.77 -5.97 44.11
C VAL A 408 -46.27 -4.52 44.22
N ALA A 409 -45.62 -3.68 45.04
CA ALA A 409 -45.96 -2.27 45.18
C ALA A 409 -45.39 -1.41 44.04
N CYS A 410 -44.59 -2.00 43.14
CA CYS A 410 -43.95 -1.30 42.04
C CYS A 410 -44.70 -1.56 40.72
N PRO A 411 -44.70 -0.59 39.78
CA PRO A 411 -45.26 -0.79 38.44
C PRO A 411 -44.50 -1.89 37.66
N ALA A 412 -45.18 -2.49 36.67
CA ALA A 412 -44.57 -3.51 35.80
C ALA A 412 -43.28 -2.96 35.15
N GLY A 413 -42.22 -3.77 35.12
CA GLY A 413 -40.87 -3.34 34.74
C GLY A 413 -40.00 -2.79 35.87
N SER A 414 -40.45 -2.84 37.13
CA SER A 414 -39.65 -2.37 38.27
C SER A 414 -39.75 -3.25 39.52
N ALA A 415 -38.66 -3.30 40.30
CA ALA A 415 -38.56 -4.04 41.55
C ALA A 415 -38.21 -3.14 42.73
N CYS A 416 -38.62 -3.56 43.92
CA CYS A 416 -38.40 -2.80 45.14
C CYS A 416 -36.99 -3.05 45.69
N VAL A 417 -36.11 -2.07 45.54
CA VAL A 417 -34.71 -2.15 45.97
C VAL A 417 -34.45 -1.03 46.96
N SER A 418 -34.04 -1.41 48.18
CA SER A 418 -33.77 -0.46 49.28
C SER A 418 -34.92 0.50 49.62
N GLY A 419 -36.17 0.05 49.39
CA GLY A 419 -37.36 0.83 49.73
C GLY A 419 -37.86 1.75 48.62
N PHE A 420 -37.29 1.68 47.43
CA PHE A 420 -37.72 2.46 46.26
C PHE A 420 -37.85 1.56 45.03
N CYS A 421 -38.81 1.85 44.16
CA CYS A 421 -38.99 1.11 42.92
C CYS A 421 -37.88 1.50 41.93
N GLN A 422 -37.13 0.51 41.45
CA GLN A 422 -36.07 0.66 40.44
C GLN A 422 -36.38 -0.22 39.23
N PRO A 423 -36.10 0.22 37.99
CA PRO A 423 -36.31 -0.59 36.79
C PRO A 423 -35.46 -1.87 36.84
N LEU A 424 -36.02 -2.99 36.39
CA LEU A 424 -35.28 -4.25 36.23
C LEU A 424 -34.43 -4.18 34.94
N SER A 425 -33.29 -4.87 34.92
CA SER A 425 -32.39 -4.88 33.76
C SER A 425 -32.51 -6.21 33.00
N GLU A 426 -32.65 -6.12 31.68
CA GLU A 426 -32.84 -7.23 30.75
C GLU A 426 -31.60 -8.16 30.62
N ILE A 427 -31.82 -9.48 30.47
CA ILE A 427 -30.76 -10.45 30.17
C ILE A 427 -30.78 -10.75 28.66
N CYS A 428 -29.90 -10.07 27.93
CA CYS A 428 -29.94 -9.95 26.47
C CYS A 428 -29.60 -11.21 25.62
N ASP A 429 -29.69 -12.43 26.17
CA ASP A 429 -29.26 -13.66 25.49
C ASP A 429 -30.14 -14.90 25.74
N ASN A 430 -31.31 -14.76 26.35
CA ASN A 430 -32.09 -15.90 26.87
C ASN A 430 -33.49 -16.10 26.25
N ALA A 431 -33.91 -15.22 25.34
CA ALA A 431 -35.19 -15.27 24.62
C ALA A 431 -36.43 -15.21 25.53
N ILE A 432 -36.30 -14.54 26.67
CA ILE A 432 -37.36 -14.21 27.62
C ILE A 432 -37.40 -12.68 27.75
N ASP A 433 -38.57 -12.13 28.01
CA ASP A 433 -38.79 -10.71 28.30
C ASP A 433 -38.64 -10.57 29.82
N ASP A 434 -37.41 -10.36 30.29
CA ASP A 434 -37.06 -10.43 31.71
C ASP A 434 -37.49 -9.17 32.48
N ASP A 435 -37.56 -8.02 31.82
CA ASP A 435 -38.10 -6.79 32.38
C ASP A 435 -39.59 -6.55 32.07
N GLY A 436 -40.18 -7.28 31.12
CA GLY A 436 -41.61 -7.34 30.90
C GLY A 436 -42.17 -6.20 30.04
N ASP A 437 -41.32 -5.51 29.27
CA ASP A 437 -41.70 -4.40 28.40
C ASP A 437 -42.28 -4.84 27.04
N GLY A 438 -42.20 -6.15 26.74
CA GLY A 438 -42.71 -6.79 25.55
C GLY A 438 -41.71 -6.91 24.40
N MET A 439 -40.45 -6.51 24.62
CA MET A 439 -39.32 -6.75 23.72
C MET A 439 -38.48 -7.94 24.24
N LEU A 440 -37.69 -8.53 23.35
CA LEU A 440 -36.86 -9.70 23.67
C LEU A 440 -35.43 -9.44 23.22
N ASP A 441 -34.46 -9.71 24.10
CA ASP A 441 -33.03 -9.69 23.81
C ASP A 441 -32.60 -8.47 22.96
N CYS A 442 -32.06 -8.69 21.76
CA CYS A 442 -31.49 -7.66 20.88
C CYS A 442 -32.50 -6.73 20.20
N THR A 443 -33.80 -7.04 20.31
CA THR A 443 -34.85 -6.13 19.88
C THR A 443 -35.20 -5.11 20.96
N ASP A 444 -34.67 -5.32 22.17
CA ASP A 444 -34.79 -4.44 23.31
C ASP A 444 -33.80 -3.27 23.24
N THR A 445 -34.28 -2.07 23.57
CA THR A 445 -33.46 -0.86 23.59
C THR A 445 -32.43 -0.88 24.72
N ASP A 446 -32.74 -1.57 25.82
CA ASP A 446 -31.87 -1.72 26.98
C ASP A 446 -30.69 -2.67 26.71
N CYS A 447 -30.77 -3.48 25.65
CA CYS A 447 -29.70 -4.36 25.16
C CYS A 447 -28.77 -3.72 24.12
N SER A 448 -28.98 -2.44 23.78
CA SER A 448 -28.24 -1.71 22.73
C SER A 448 -26.71 -1.64 22.91
N ALA A 449 -26.20 -1.91 24.12
CA ALA A 449 -24.77 -1.94 24.43
C ALA A 449 -24.21 -3.35 24.72
N ALA A 450 -25.04 -4.41 24.68
CA ALA A 450 -24.64 -5.76 25.04
C ALA A 450 -23.85 -6.45 23.90
N SER A 451 -22.65 -6.96 24.22
CA SER A 451 -21.75 -7.60 23.24
C SER A 451 -22.22 -8.97 22.72
N GLU A 452 -23.35 -9.47 23.23
CA GLU A 452 -23.83 -10.85 23.05
C GLU A 452 -24.92 -10.96 21.97
N CYS A 453 -25.27 -9.83 21.33
CA CYS A 453 -26.22 -9.76 20.22
C CYS A 453 -25.69 -10.32 18.90
N TRP A 454 -25.52 -11.64 18.83
CA TRP A 454 -25.09 -12.38 17.64
C TRP A 454 -26.02 -13.55 17.26
N LEU A 455 -27.12 -13.73 17.98
CA LEU A 455 -28.12 -14.76 17.72
C LEU A 455 -29.35 -14.17 17.02
N CYS A 456 -29.81 -14.83 15.95
CA CYS A 456 -31.04 -14.47 15.22
C CYS A 456 -32.06 -15.60 15.28
N VAL A 457 -33.35 -15.27 15.16
CA VAL A 457 -34.46 -16.25 15.08
C VAL A 457 -35.26 -16.12 13.80
N SER A 458 -35.04 -15.05 13.03
CA SER A 458 -35.64 -14.79 11.73
C SER A 458 -34.70 -13.99 10.82
N ASN A 459 -34.94 -14.01 9.51
CA ASN A 459 -34.12 -13.24 8.56
C ASN A 459 -34.31 -11.72 8.71
N ALA A 460 -35.40 -11.25 9.34
CA ALA A 460 -35.60 -9.82 9.57
C ALA A 460 -34.56 -9.24 10.55
N ASP A 461 -34.00 -10.10 11.40
CA ASP A 461 -33.04 -9.74 12.46
C ASP A 461 -31.63 -9.46 11.89
N CYS A 462 -31.37 -9.86 10.65
CA CYS A 462 -30.02 -9.87 10.05
C CYS A 462 -29.75 -8.75 9.04
N GLY A 463 -30.71 -7.87 8.76
CA GLY A 463 -30.59 -6.84 7.72
C GLY A 463 -30.77 -7.40 6.30
N SER A 464 -30.62 -6.55 5.27
CA SER A 464 -30.98 -6.88 3.87
C SER A 464 -30.11 -7.94 3.18
N ASP A 465 -28.92 -8.25 3.72
CA ASP A 465 -27.89 -9.01 2.99
C ASP A 465 -27.38 -10.25 3.75
N ARG A 466 -28.12 -10.70 4.77
CA ARG A 466 -27.78 -11.87 5.61
C ARG A 466 -29.01 -12.70 5.94
N LEU A 467 -28.85 -14.02 5.98
CA LEU A 467 -29.91 -14.96 6.40
C LEU A 467 -29.60 -15.50 7.79
N CYS A 468 -30.65 -15.78 8.54
CA CYS A 468 -30.54 -16.43 9.81
C CYS A 468 -30.40 -17.95 9.62
N ILE A 469 -29.19 -18.48 9.83
CA ILE A 469 -28.87 -19.90 9.67
C ILE A 469 -28.25 -20.41 10.97
N ASP A 470 -28.86 -21.45 11.54
CA ASP A 470 -28.49 -22.08 12.81
C ASP A 470 -28.30 -21.07 13.96
N GLY A 471 -29.19 -20.08 14.01
CA GLY A 471 -29.18 -19.05 15.04
C GLY A 471 -28.14 -17.96 14.82
N THR A 472 -27.44 -17.92 13.69
CA THR A 472 -26.45 -16.86 13.40
C THR A 472 -26.76 -16.14 12.09
N CYS A 473 -26.56 -14.82 12.07
CA CYS A 473 -26.68 -14.05 10.83
C CYS A 473 -25.49 -14.36 9.92
N GLN A 474 -25.71 -15.27 8.98
CA GLN A 474 -24.69 -15.71 8.03
C GLN A 474 -24.92 -15.02 6.69
N VAL A 475 -23.82 -14.68 6.02
CA VAL A 475 -23.88 -14.16 4.66
C VAL A 475 -24.34 -15.30 3.77
N SER A 476 -25.59 -15.22 3.32
CA SER A 476 -26.21 -16.20 2.46
C SER A 476 -27.18 -15.46 1.55
N CYS A 477 -27.08 -15.72 0.26
CA CYS A 477 -27.83 -14.98 -0.73
C CYS A 477 -29.22 -15.57 -0.93
N ALA A 478 -30.19 -14.71 -1.23
CA ALA A 478 -31.53 -15.15 -1.63
C ALA A 478 -31.44 -16.12 -2.83
N ALA A 479 -32.40 -17.05 -2.94
CA ALA A 479 -32.39 -18.04 -4.00
C ALA A 479 -32.29 -17.38 -5.40
N GLY A 480 -31.20 -17.67 -6.13
CA GLY A 480 -30.91 -17.11 -7.45
C GLY A 480 -29.77 -16.08 -7.48
N GLN A 481 -29.29 -15.62 -6.31
CA GLN A 481 -28.14 -14.72 -6.20
C GLN A 481 -26.86 -15.46 -5.79
N THR A 482 -25.71 -14.90 -6.14
CA THR A 482 -24.39 -15.43 -5.80
C THR A 482 -23.68 -14.47 -4.85
N LEU A 483 -23.00 -15.02 -3.84
CA LEU A 483 -22.17 -14.24 -2.94
C LEU A 483 -20.86 -13.86 -3.64
N CYS A 484 -20.69 -12.58 -3.93
CA CYS A 484 -19.40 -11.98 -4.24
C CYS A 484 -18.87 -11.34 -2.97
N VAL A 485 -17.57 -11.41 -2.72
CA VAL A 485 -16.84 -10.99 -1.49
C VAL A 485 -17.70 -10.70 -0.23
N ASP A 486 -18.42 -9.58 -0.19
CA ASP A 486 -19.28 -9.14 0.91
C ASP A 486 -20.74 -8.77 0.54
N HIS A 487 -21.19 -9.00 -0.69
CA HIS A 487 -22.54 -8.64 -1.15
C HIS A 487 -23.15 -9.68 -2.13
N CYS A 488 -24.47 -9.83 -2.07
CA CYS A 488 -25.21 -10.75 -2.92
C CYS A 488 -25.63 -10.09 -4.23
N VAL A 489 -25.24 -10.69 -5.36
CA VAL A 489 -25.51 -10.14 -6.69
C VAL A 489 -26.23 -11.17 -7.56
N ASP A 490 -27.11 -10.69 -8.44
CA ASP A 490 -27.75 -11.54 -9.43
C ASP A 490 -26.87 -11.62 -10.69
N LEU A 491 -26.12 -12.73 -10.82
CA LEU A 491 -25.24 -12.95 -11.96
C LEU A 491 -25.98 -13.02 -13.31
N GLN A 492 -27.30 -13.12 -13.32
CA GLN A 492 -28.10 -13.17 -14.56
C GLN A 492 -28.42 -11.79 -15.14
N SER A 493 -28.41 -10.74 -14.32
CA SER A 493 -28.86 -9.39 -14.70
C SER A 493 -27.98 -8.24 -14.22
N ASP A 494 -27.11 -8.45 -13.23
CA ASP A 494 -26.25 -7.41 -12.69
C ASP A 494 -25.18 -7.00 -13.71
N LEU A 495 -25.13 -5.70 -14.04
CA LEU A 495 -24.22 -5.16 -15.06
C LEU A 495 -22.75 -5.17 -14.63
N LEU A 496 -22.48 -5.21 -13.33
CA LEU A 496 -21.13 -5.21 -12.76
C LEU A 496 -20.65 -6.64 -12.42
N HIS A 497 -21.55 -7.63 -12.43
CA HIS A 497 -21.27 -9.02 -12.04
C HIS A 497 -21.90 -10.05 -13.00
N CYS A 498 -21.85 -9.80 -14.31
CA CYS A 498 -22.58 -10.60 -15.29
C CYS A 498 -21.92 -11.96 -15.58
N GLY A 499 -22.57 -13.05 -15.19
CA GLY A 499 -22.08 -14.42 -15.35
C GLY A 499 -21.03 -14.85 -14.32
N GLY A 500 -20.54 -13.93 -13.50
CA GLY A 500 -19.56 -14.17 -12.44
C GLY A 500 -19.23 -12.89 -11.67
N CYS A 501 -18.65 -13.04 -10.48
CA CYS A 501 -18.22 -11.90 -9.66
C CYS A 501 -17.20 -11.04 -10.41
N ASP A 502 -17.34 -9.71 -10.31
CA ASP A 502 -16.48 -8.70 -10.92
C ASP A 502 -16.38 -8.76 -12.46
N ILE A 503 -17.38 -9.36 -13.13
CA ILE A 503 -17.49 -9.39 -14.59
C ILE A 503 -18.43 -8.26 -15.06
N ALA A 504 -17.90 -7.05 -15.13
CA ALA A 504 -18.66 -5.89 -15.61
C ALA A 504 -18.81 -5.89 -17.14
N CYS A 505 -20.02 -5.64 -17.63
CA CYS A 505 -20.26 -5.44 -19.06
C CYS A 505 -19.74 -4.06 -19.52
N ILE A 506 -19.19 -3.99 -20.74
CA ILE A 506 -18.69 -2.72 -21.29
C ILE A 506 -19.85 -1.76 -21.62
N ALA A 507 -19.56 -0.46 -21.73
CA ALA A 507 -20.56 0.56 -22.01
C ALA A 507 -21.40 0.24 -23.27
N GLY A 508 -22.73 0.20 -23.10
CA GLY A 508 -23.70 -0.13 -24.16
C GLY A 508 -24.11 -1.61 -24.22
N GLN A 509 -23.60 -2.46 -23.35
CA GLN A 509 -24.05 -3.85 -23.17
C GLN A 509 -25.02 -3.99 -22.01
N ALA A 510 -25.82 -5.07 -22.03
CA ALA A 510 -26.61 -5.51 -20.89
C ALA A 510 -26.27 -6.95 -20.51
N CYS A 511 -26.43 -7.26 -19.23
CA CYS A 511 -26.35 -8.63 -18.75
C CYS A 511 -27.65 -9.37 -19.03
N ASN A 512 -27.61 -10.37 -19.91
CA ASN A 512 -28.77 -11.20 -20.22
C ASN A 512 -28.43 -12.65 -19.97
N ALA A 513 -29.09 -13.24 -18.96
CA ALA A 513 -28.88 -14.62 -18.54
C ALA A 513 -27.41 -14.96 -18.25
N GLY A 514 -26.68 -14.02 -17.64
CA GLY A 514 -25.27 -14.17 -17.27
C GLY A 514 -24.28 -14.07 -18.42
N VAL A 515 -24.68 -13.44 -19.53
CA VAL A 515 -23.78 -13.13 -20.64
C VAL A 515 -23.89 -11.65 -20.99
N CYS A 516 -22.77 -10.94 -20.99
CA CYS A 516 -22.69 -9.59 -21.51
C CYS A 516 -22.93 -9.61 -23.01
N GLY A 517 -23.98 -8.94 -23.46
CA GLY A 517 -24.37 -8.88 -24.86
C GLY A 517 -24.91 -7.51 -25.23
N VAL A 518 -25.15 -7.31 -26.52
CA VAL A 518 -25.93 -6.14 -26.98
C VAL A 518 -27.28 -6.16 -26.26
N ALA A 519 -27.64 -5.06 -25.62
CA ALA A 519 -28.88 -4.96 -24.85
C ALA A 519 -30.07 -5.18 -25.78
N SER A 520 -30.64 -6.38 -25.78
CA SER A 520 -31.79 -6.70 -26.59
C SER A 520 -33.06 -6.25 -25.90
N CYS A 521 -33.88 -5.45 -26.58
CA CYS A 521 -35.05 -4.81 -26.00
C CYS A 521 -36.31 -5.11 -26.82
N ARG A 522 -37.48 -5.05 -26.19
CA ARG A 522 -38.79 -5.09 -26.86
C ARG A 522 -39.52 -3.75 -26.76
N ALA A 523 -39.20 -2.95 -25.76
CA ALA A 523 -39.69 -1.59 -25.56
C ALA A 523 -38.60 -0.71 -24.94
N ASP A 524 -38.79 0.61 -24.99
CA ASP A 524 -37.84 1.59 -24.44
C ASP A 524 -37.64 1.45 -22.92
N THR A 525 -38.62 0.90 -22.21
CA THR A 525 -38.52 0.59 -20.77
C THR A 525 -37.50 -0.50 -20.45
N ASP A 526 -37.10 -1.30 -21.45
CA ASP A 526 -36.10 -2.35 -21.29
C ASP A 526 -34.67 -1.80 -21.41
N CYS A 527 -34.52 -0.50 -21.67
CA CYS A 527 -33.25 0.18 -21.88
C CYS A 527 -32.91 1.12 -20.71
N ALA A 528 -31.62 1.37 -20.50
CA ALA A 528 -31.17 2.31 -19.49
C ALA A 528 -31.74 3.72 -19.74
N ALA A 529 -31.89 4.50 -18.66
CA ALA A 529 -32.48 5.83 -18.73
C ALA A 529 -31.75 6.72 -19.77
N GLY A 530 -32.49 7.13 -20.82
CA GLY A 530 -31.97 7.93 -21.92
C GLY A 530 -31.67 7.16 -23.22
N GLN A 531 -31.87 5.84 -23.27
CA GLN A 531 -31.76 5.02 -24.48
C GLN A 531 -33.12 4.61 -25.04
N HIS A 532 -33.17 4.34 -26.34
CA HIS A 532 -34.38 3.87 -27.04
C HIS A 532 -34.20 2.48 -27.65
N CYS A 533 -35.28 1.70 -27.67
CA CYS A 533 -35.29 0.39 -28.26
C CYS A 533 -35.49 0.48 -29.78
N ILE A 534 -34.39 0.36 -30.55
CA ILE A 534 -34.42 0.50 -31.99
C ILE A 534 -33.94 -0.79 -32.65
N GLY A 535 -34.87 -1.52 -33.28
CA GLY A 535 -34.57 -2.77 -33.99
C GLY A 535 -34.18 -3.92 -33.07
N GLY A 536 -34.70 -3.92 -31.84
CA GLY A 536 -34.42 -4.95 -30.84
C GLY A 536 -33.10 -4.76 -30.11
N VAL A 537 -32.48 -3.57 -30.20
CA VAL A 537 -31.26 -3.21 -29.48
C VAL A 537 -31.42 -1.82 -28.85
N CYS A 538 -31.02 -1.65 -27.59
CA CYS A 538 -30.98 -0.34 -26.95
C CYS A 538 -29.89 0.53 -27.58
N ARG A 539 -30.27 1.73 -28.05
CA ARG A 539 -29.39 2.69 -28.72
C ARG A 539 -29.53 4.09 -28.16
#